data_AF-A0AAW2MD18-F1
#
_entry.id   AF-A0AAW2MD18-F1
#
_cell.length_a   1.000
_cell.length_b   1.000
_cell.length_c   1.000
_cell.angle_alpha   90.00
_cell.angle_beta   90.00
_cell.angle_gamma   90.00
#
_symmetry.space_group_name_H-M   'P 1'
#
loop_
_entity.id
_entity.type
_entity.pdbx_description
1 polymer ?
#
loop_
_entity_poly.entity_id
_entity_poly.type
_entity_poly.pdbx_seq_one_letter_code
_entity_poly.pdbx_strand_id
1 'polypeptide(L)'
;MPQWTDQTRNAKLVADVWKIGVRVTADENGIVMREEIAAAVNEVMQGDGGLVIRRNAMKWKDLAVEAVDEGGSSDSNVTELAMELLRT
;
A
#
# COMPACT_ATOMS: atom_id res chain seq x y z
N MET A 1 3.59 -4.58 -9.60
CA MET A 1 2.98 -5.07 -10.85
C MET A 1 1.77 -5.91 -10.50
N PRO A 2 0.55 -5.44 -10.81
CA PRO A 2 -0.64 -6.26 -10.61
C PRO A 2 -0.66 -7.45 -11.57
N GLN A 3 -1.08 -8.61 -11.09
CA GLN A 3 -1.22 -9.85 -11.86
C GLN A 3 -2.70 -10.17 -12.04
N TRP A 4 -3.44 -10.45 -10.95
CA TRP A 4 -4.86 -10.87 -11.03
C TRP A 4 -5.75 -10.22 -9.96
N THR A 5 -7.07 -10.40 -10.14
CA THR A 5 -8.13 -10.05 -9.18
C THR A 5 -8.18 -8.55 -8.85
N ASP A 6 -7.93 -8.18 -7.60
CA ASP A 6 -8.05 -6.83 -7.06
C ASP A 6 -6.73 -6.05 -7.18
N GLN A 7 -5.66 -6.69 -7.62
CA GLN A 7 -4.32 -6.11 -7.62
C GLN A 7 -4.23 -4.81 -8.43
N THR A 8 -4.99 -4.66 -9.52
CA THR A 8 -5.01 -3.40 -10.30
C THR A 8 -5.58 -2.24 -9.49
N ARG A 9 -6.61 -2.49 -8.67
CA ARG A 9 -7.16 -1.48 -7.75
C ARG A 9 -6.17 -1.19 -6.62
N ASN A 10 -5.57 -2.23 -6.05
CA ASN A 10 -4.57 -2.07 -4.98
C ASN A 10 -3.34 -1.28 -5.47
N ALA A 11 -2.87 -1.53 -6.69
CA ALA A 11 -1.78 -0.77 -7.31
C ALA A 11 -2.15 0.71 -7.49
N LYS A 12 -3.41 1.02 -7.82
CA LYS A 12 -3.91 2.40 -7.86
C LYS A 12 -3.90 3.06 -6.47
N LEU A 13 -4.34 2.35 -5.43
CA LEU A 13 -4.31 2.87 -4.06
C LEU A 13 -2.87 3.14 -3.60
N VAL A 14 -1.96 2.17 -3.80
CA VAL A 14 -0.54 2.27 -3.44
C VAL A 14 0.14 3.47 -4.09
N ALA A 15 -0.06 3.68 -5.40
CA ALA A 15 0.63 4.73 -6.14
C ALA A 15 -0.07 6.09 -6.06
N ASP A 16 -1.39 6.14 -6.26
CA ASP A 16 -2.10 7.41 -6.47
C ASP A 16 -2.64 8.01 -5.16
N VAL A 17 -3.08 7.15 -4.23
CA VAL A 17 -3.76 7.58 -3.00
C VAL A 17 -2.79 7.63 -1.82
N TRP A 18 -2.18 6.49 -1.50
CA TRP A 18 -1.24 6.37 -0.38
C TRP A 18 0.13 6.93 -0.72
N LYS A 19 0.48 6.94 -2.02
CA LYS A 19 1.77 7.46 -2.53
C LYS A 19 2.96 6.81 -1.84
N ILE A 20 2.89 5.49 -1.69
CA ILE A 20 3.92 4.63 -1.06
C ILE A 20 4.59 3.68 -2.05
N GLY A 21 4.37 3.87 -3.34
CA GLY A 21 5.00 3.08 -4.39
C GLY A 21 4.84 3.71 -5.76
N VAL A 22 5.47 3.10 -6.76
CA VAL A 22 5.42 3.53 -8.16
C VAL A 22 4.70 2.48 -9.02
N ARG A 23 4.11 2.93 -10.13
CA ARG A 23 3.59 2.03 -11.16
C ARG A 23 4.63 1.83 -12.24
N VAL A 24 4.66 0.61 -12.79
CA VAL A 24 5.43 0.30 -13.99
C VAL A 24 4.46 0.13 -15.15
N THR A 25 4.93 0.48 -16.34
CA THR A 25 4.16 0.40 -17.59
C THR A 25 4.60 -0.81 -18.39
N ALA A 26 3.63 -1.59 -18.85
CA ALA A 26 3.87 -2.69 -19.78
C ALA A 26 3.84 -2.17 -21.22
N ASP A 27 4.58 -2.84 -22.10
CA ASP A 27 4.52 -2.60 -23.53
C ASP A 27 3.19 -3.09 -24.16
N GLU A 28 3.09 -2.97 -25.48
CA GLU A 28 1.91 -3.43 -26.25
C GLU A 28 1.62 -4.93 -26.13
N ASN A 29 2.62 -5.74 -25.78
CA ASN A 29 2.49 -7.18 -25.55
C ASN A 29 2.17 -7.52 -24.09
N GLY A 30 2.00 -6.50 -23.23
CA GLY A 30 1.76 -6.68 -21.80
C GLY A 30 3.03 -7.05 -21.01
N ILE A 31 4.22 -6.87 -21.59
CA ILE A 31 5.50 -7.20 -20.96
C ILE A 31 6.09 -5.94 -20.32
N VAL A 32 6.49 -6.04 -19.05
CA VAL A 32 7.26 -4.98 -18.38
C VAL A 32 8.74 -5.23 -18.61
N MET A 33 9.37 -4.34 -19.37
CA MET A 33 10.77 -4.47 -19.76
C MET A 33 11.72 -4.28 -18.58
N ARG A 34 12.92 -4.87 -18.67
CA ARG A 34 13.92 -4.80 -17.60
C ARG A 34 14.34 -3.35 -17.28
N GLU A 35 14.35 -2.47 -18.28
CA GLU A 35 14.69 -1.06 -18.14
C GLU A 35 13.67 -0.32 -17.28
N GLU A 36 12.37 -0.60 -17.50
CA GLU A 36 11.27 -0.05 -16.70
C GLU A 36 11.35 -0.52 -15.25
N ILE A 37 11.64 -1.80 -15.02
CA ILE A 37 11.83 -2.35 -13.67
C ILE A 37 13.02 -1.68 -12.98
N ALA A 38 14.15 -1.55 -13.68
CA ALA A 38 15.35 -0.92 -13.13
C ALA A 38 15.10 0.56 -12.77
N ALA A 39 14.39 1.30 -13.63
CA ALA A 39 14.01 2.68 -13.37
C ALA A 39 13.11 2.81 -12.13
N ALA A 40 12.08 1.95 -12.02
CA ALA A 40 11.19 1.94 -10.86
C ALA A 40 11.92 1.61 -9.56
N VAL A 41 12.85 0.64 -9.57
CA VAL A 41 13.67 0.31 -8.41
C VAL A 41 14.57 1.49 -8.03
N ASN A 42 15.23 2.12 -8.99
CA ASN A 42 16.09 3.27 -8.73
C ASN A 42 15.29 4.45 -8.16
N GLU A 43 14.10 4.74 -8.69
CA GLU A 43 13.23 5.81 -8.18
C GLU A 43 12.84 5.59 -6.71
N VAL A 44 12.46 4.36 -6.36
CA VAL A 44 12.07 4.02 -4.98
C VAL A 44 13.26 4.07 -4.02
N MET A 45 14.44 3.59 -4.45
CA MET A 45 15.59 3.39 -3.57
C MET A 45 16.49 4.61 -3.46
N GLN A 46 16.64 5.38 -4.54
CA GLN A 46 17.66 6.44 -4.68
C GLN A 46 17.11 7.74 -5.27
N GLY A 47 15.95 7.71 -5.94
CA GLY A 47 15.32 8.90 -6.53
C GLY A 47 14.74 9.85 -5.48
N ASP A 48 14.55 11.11 -5.87
CA ASP A 48 13.94 12.14 -5.01
C ASP A 48 12.53 11.74 -4.57
N GLY A 49 11.76 11.05 -5.43
CA GLY A 49 10.45 10.51 -5.07
C GLY A 49 10.51 9.41 -4.02
N GLY A 50 11.62 8.67 -3.92
CA GLY A 50 11.88 7.67 -2.88
C GLY A 50 11.82 8.26 -1.46
N LEU A 51 12.25 9.51 -1.27
CA LEU A 51 12.13 10.21 0.02
C LEU A 51 10.67 10.47 0.40
N VAL A 52 9.84 10.85 -0.58
CA VAL A 52 8.40 11.07 -0.39
C VAL A 52 7.69 9.75 -0.09
N ILE A 53 7.99 8.71 -0.87
CA ILE A 53 7.47 7.35 -0.67
C ILE A 53 7.78 6.87 0.76
N ARG A 54 9.04 6.98 1.20
CA ARG A 54 9.45 6.55 2.53
C ARG A 54 8.73 7.33 3.64
N ARG A 55 8.59 8.66 3.49
CA ARG A 55 7.87 9.50 4.46
C ARG A 55 6.40 9.08 4.57
N ASN A 56 5.74 8.84 3.44
CA ASN A 56 4.34 8.41 3.44
C ASN A 56 4.20 7.00 4.04
N ALA A 57 5.10 6.08 3.71
CA ALA A 57 5.11 4.73 4.27
C ALA A 57 5.26 4.76 5.81
N MET A 58 6.14 5.62 6.34
CA MET A 58 6.27 5.81 7.79
C MET A 58 5.00 6.36 8.43
N LYS A 59 4.36 7.37 7.82
CA LYS A 59 3.07 7.87 8.29
C LYS A 59 2.00 6.77 8.34
N TRP A 60 1.90 5.96 7.28
CA TRP A 60 0.93 4.87 7.24
C TRP A 60 1.26 3.76 8.25
N LYS A 61 2.53 3.49 8.50
CA LYS A 61 2.97 2.58 9.57
C LYS A 61 2.49 3.08 10.93
N ASP A 62 2.72 4.34 11.26
CA ASP A 62 2.35 4.90 12.56
C ASP A 62 0.83 4.86 12.77
N LEU A 63 0.05 5.22 11.75
CA LEU A 63 -1.42 5.11 11.77
C LEU A 63 -1.90 3.66 11.91
N ALA A 64 -1.22 2.71 11.26
CA ALA A 64 -1.58 1.29 11.38
C ALA A 64 -1.33 0.76 12.79
N VAL A 65 -0.24 1.18 13.45
CA VAL A 65 0.04 0.84 14.85
C VAL A 65 -1.02 1.47 15.76
N GLU A 66 -1.30 2.77 15.62
CA GLU A 66 -2.34 3.46 16.39
C GLU A 66 -3.72 2.80 16.25
N ALA A 67 -4.07 2.34 15.06
CA ALA A 67 -5.36 1.73 14.80
C ALA A 67 -5.54 0.38 15.52
N VAL A 68 -4.47 -0.41 15.71
CA VAL A 68 -4.53 -1.76 16.30
C VAL A 68 -4.12 -1.81 17.77
N ASP A 69 -3.55 -0.73 18.31
CA ASP A 69 -3.18 -0.64 19.72
C ASP A 69 -4.43 -0.59 20.62
N GLU A 70 -4.24 -0.78 21.93
CA GLU A 70 -5.34 -0.79 22.90
C GLU A 70 -6.14 0.53 22.86
N GLY A 71 -7.46 0.44 22.65
CA GLY A 71 -8.33 1.60 22.47
C GLY A 71 -8.26 2.24 21.09
N GLY A 72 -7.48 1.67 20.17
CA GLY A 72 -7.41 2.04 18.77
C GLY A 72 -8.70 1.74 18.01
N SER A 73 -8.82 2.31 16.81
CA SER A 73 -10.06 2.20 16.01
C SER A 73 -10.37 0.76 15.56
N SER A 74 -9.36 0.00 15.15
CA SER A 74 -9.54 -1.41 14.75
C SER A 74 -9.71 -2.32 15.95
N ASP A 75 -9.00 -2.07 17.05
CA ASP A 75 -9.16 -2.78 18.33
C ASP A 75 -10.60 -2.66 18.85
N SER A 76 -11.12 -1.42 18.88
CA SER A 76 -12.49 -1.12 19.31
C SER A 76 -13.52 -1.81 18.41
N ASN A 77 -13.36 -1.72 17.08
CA ASN A 77 -14.31 -2.32 16.13
C ASN A 77 -14.34 -3.85 16.21
N VAL A 78 -13.18 -4.49 16.39
CA VAL A 78 -13.10 -5.96 16.54
C VAL A 78 -13.73 -6.39 17.86
N THR A 79 -13.49 -5.63 18.93
CA THR A 79 -14.11 -5.87 20.23
C THR A 79 -15.63 -5.75 20.16
N GLU A 80 -16.15 -4.69 19.51
CA GLU A 80 -17.58 -4.50 19.29
C GLU A 80 -18.20 -5.68 18.52
N LEU A 81 -17.59 -6.07 17.39
CA LEU A 81 -18.02 -7.22 16.61
C LEU A 81 -18.08 -8.51 17.45
N ALA A 82 -17.06 -8.76 18.28
CA ALA A 82 -17.04 -9.92 19.17
C ALA A 82 -18.19 -9.88 20.21
N MET A 83 -18.48 -8.70 20.77
CA MET A 83 -19.61 -8.53 21.69
C MET A 83 -20.96 -8.76 21.00
N GLU A 84 -21.12 -8.36 19.74
CA GLU A 84 -22.34 -8.63 18.97
C GLU A 84 -22.54 -10.13 18.72
N LEU A 85 -21.49 -10.84 18.34
CA LEU A 85 -21.55 -12.29 18.10
C LEU A 85 -21.82 -13.09 19.39
N LEU A 86 -21.40 -12.60 20.55
CA LEU A 86 -21.72 -13.23 21.84
C LEU A 86 -23.18 -13.02 22.27
N ARG A 87 -23.91 -12.12 21.60
CA ARG A 87 -25.34 -11.86 21.84
C ARG A 87 -26.26 -12.69 20.93
N THR A 88 -25.72 -13.39 19.94
CA THR A 88 -26.45 -14.30 19.03
C THR A 88 -26.39 -15.73 19.52
#